data_AF-A0A2S3XX64-F1
#
_entry.id   AF-A0A2S3XX64-F1
#
_cell.length_a   1.000
_cell.length_b   1.000
_cell.length_c   1.000
_cell.angle_alpha   90.00
_cell.angle_beta   90.00
_cell.angle_gamma   90.00
#
_symmetry.space_group_name_H-M   'P 1'
#
loop_
_entity.id
_entity.type
_entity.pdbx_description
1 polymer ?
#
loop_
_entity_poly.entity_id
_entity_poly.type
_entity_poly.pdbx_seq_one_letter_code
_entity_poly.pdbx_strand_id
1 'polypeptide(L)'
;MTTLRRHAPFLILAGLALAFASVVWFVMPHDREVKSLGIMLFKLVPFVLATEALAQLDPEWAQKLRLHLFAPLCFMLYFLYFVPKIFFHAENHPELYYYVLTLTPFLILTFLFCFRIGGGAAHLVRRLGYAMLLIMLSGLEDLAYLTINEHTDPQWQTIPEVWTWASHMTVRLGHPASKYEAFALIITHVVLALFVLLAPTRWFAALGRLVPRRRSAVSGTTA
;
A
#
# COMPACT_ATOMS: atom_id res chain seq x y z
N MET A 1 24.70 9.56 20.78
CA MET A 1 24.12 9.98 19.48
C MET A 1 22.97 10.94 19.78
N THR A 2 22.89 12.08 19.09
CA THR A 2 21.75 13.01 19.24
C THR A 2 20.44 12.30 18.86
N THR A 3 19.33 12.68 19.50
CA THR A 3 17.97 12.15 19.20
C THR A 3 17.66 12.22 17.70
N LEU A 4 18.07 13.31 17.04
CA LEU A 4 17.92 13.51 15.60
C LEU A 4 18.63 12.43 14.76
N ARG A 5 19.89 12.06 15.10
CA ARG A 5 20.63 11.03 14.35
C ARG A 5 20.02 9.63 14.47
N ARG A 6 19.35 9.33 15.59
CA ARG A 6 18.63 8.05 15.78
C ARG A 6 17.39 7.94 14.89
N HIS A 7 16.70 9.05 14.66
CA HIS A 7 15.43 9.06 13.90
C HIS A 7 15.60 9.55 12.45
N ALA A 8 16.81 9.94 12.04
CA ALA A 8 17.12 10.41 10.69
C ALA A 8 16.64 9.47 9.56
N PRO A 9 16.82 8.13 9.63
CA PRO A 9 16.33 7.23 8.58
C PRO A 9 14.81 7.31 8.38
N PHE A 10 14.04 7.35 9.48
CA PHE A 10 12.60 7.56 9.42
C PHE A 10 12.25 8.91 8.79
N LEU A 11 12.87 9.99 9.28
CA LEU A 11 12.58 11.35 8.82
C LEU A 11 12.91 11.55 7.34
N ILE A 12 14.03 11.01 6.87
CA ILE A 12 14.44 11.06 5.46
C ILE A 12 13.45 10.29 4.59
N LEU A 13 13.12 9.05 4.95
CA LEU A 13 12.19 8.23 4.18
C LEU A 13 10.78 8.82 4.17
N ALA A 14 10.30 9.33 5.30
CA ALA A 14 9.01 10.01 5.40
C ALA A 14 8.97 11.29 4.57
N GLY A 15 10.03 12.10 4.63
CA GLY A 15 10.17 13.32 3.82
C GLY A 15 10.19 13.01 2.32
N LEU A 16 10.94 11.99 1.90
CA LEU A 16 10.95 11.54 0.50
C LEU A 16 9.59 10.97 0.08
N ALA A 17 8.94 10.17 0.92
CA ALA A 17 7.60 9.64 0.63
C ALA A 17 6.60 10.78 0.39
N LEU A 18 6.61 11.80 1.24
CA LEU A 18 5.76 12.98 1.10
C LEU A 18 6.09 13.78 -0.16
N ALA A 19 7.37 13.97 -0.47
CA ALA A 19 7.80 14.68 -1.68
C ALA A 19 7.33 13.96 -2.95
N PHE A 20 7.56 12.65 -3.06
CA PHE A 20 7.10 11.86 -4.20
C PHE A 20 5.57 11.78 -4.27
N ALA A 21 4.87 11.63 -3.14
CA ALA A 21 3.41 11.68 -3.10
C ALA A 21 2.88 13.03 -3.61
N SER A 22 3.54 14.13 -3.21
CA SER A 22 3.18 15.47 -3.67
C SER A 22 3.41 15.65 -5.17
N VAL A 23 4.49 15.09 -5.73
CA VAL A 23 4.71 15.10 -7.18
C VAL A 23 3.61 14.30 -7.89
N VAL A 24 3.28 13.10 -7.39
CA VAL A 24 2.20 12.28 -7.96
C VAL A 24 0.85 13.01 -7.90
N TRP A 25 0.57 13.71 -6.80
CA TRP A 25 -0.72 14.36 -6.59
C TRP A 25 -0.86 15.73 -7.25
N PHE A 26 0.21 16.55 -7.31
CA PHE A 26 0.11 17.93 -7.81
C PHE A 26 0.69 18.13 -9.21
N VAL A 27 1.56 17.24 -9.68
CA VAL A 27 2.28 17.40 -10.95
C VAL A 27 1.81 16.40 -12.00
N MET A 28 1.51 15.16 -11.61
CA MET A 28 1.09 14.15 -12.57
C MET A 28 -0.39 14.26 -12.94
N PRO A 29 -0.77 13.88 -14.18
CA PRO A 29 -2.16 13.74 -14.55
C PRO A 29 -2.90 12.76 -13.63
N HIS A 30 -4.11 13.15 -13.21
CA HIS A 30 -5.02 12.32 -12.41
C HIS A 30 -5.77 11.33 -13.30
N ASP A 31 -5.00 10.57 -14.09
CA ASP A 31 -5.55 9.53 -14.95
C ASP A 31 -5.66 8.23 -14.16
N ARG A 32 -6.84 7.59 -14.24
CA ARG A 32 -7.06 6.23 -13.74
C ARG A 32 -6.23 5.19 -14.51
N GLU A 33 -5.94 5.49 -15.79
CA GLU A 33 -5.23 4.58 -16.67
C GLU A 33 -3.72 4.78 -16.55
N VAL A 34 -3.01 3.66 -16.41
CA VAL A 34 -1.56 3.65 -16.38
C VAL A 34 -1.07 3.66 -17.82
N LYS A 35 -0.42 4.75 -18.25
CA LYS A 35 0.05 4.91 -19.64
C LYS A 35 1.34 4.16 -19.97
N SER A 36 2.14 3.85 -18.96
CA SER A 36 3.40 3.11 -19.15
C SER A 36 3.86 2.44 -17.85
N LEU A 37 4.70 1.42 -17.98
CA LEU A 37 5.31 0.74 -16.83
C LEU A 37 6.13 1.72 -15.97
N GLY A 38 6.83 2.68 -16.58
CA GLY A 38 7.60 3.69 -15.86
C GLY A 38 6.73 4.59 -14.98
N ILE A 39 5.58 5.05 -15.50
CA ILE A 39 4.60 5.83 -14.73
C ILE A 39 4.05 4.99 -13.58
N MET A 40 3.76 3.72 -13.83
CA MET A 40 3.31 2.78 -12.80
C MET A 40 4.33 2.70 -11.66
N LEU A 41 5.58 2.36 -11.98
CA LEU A 41 6.66 2.19 -11.00
C LEU A 41 6.89 3.48 -10.22
N PHE A 42 6.86 4.64 -10.89
CA PHE A 42 7.00 5.94 -10.22
C PHE A 42 5.86 6.20 -9.22
N LYS A 43 4.61 5.92 -9.60
CA LYS A 43 3.45 6.05 -8.69
C LYS A 43 3.52 5.10 -7.48
N LEU A 44 4.33 4.04 -7.53
CA LEU A 44 4.56 3.12 -6.38
C LEU A 44 5.66 3.59 -5.43
N VAL A 45 6.57 4.48 -5.87
CA VAL A 45 7.69 4.97 -5.05
C VAL A 45 7.22 5.58 -3.71
N PRO A 46 6.20 6.47 -3.65
CA PRO A 46 5.72 7.01 -2.38
C PRO A 46 5.32 5.92 -1.38
N PHE A 47 4.66 4.87 -1.85
CA PHE A 47 4.20 3.77 -1.00
C PHE A 47 5.37 2.96 -0.45
N VAL A 48 6.36 2.63 -1.29
CA VAL A 48 7.55 1.88 -0.86
C VAL A 48 8.34 2.68 0.17
N LEU A 49 8.56 3.98 -0.08
CA LEU A 49 9.24 4.87 0.86
C LEU A 49 8.47 5.01 2.18
N ALA A 50 7.15 5.14 2.13
CA ALA A 50 6.31 5.21 3.32
C ALA A 50 6.35 3.90 4.13
N THR A 51 6.29 2.74 3.46
CA THR A 51 6.42 1.43 4.10
C THR A 51 7.76 1.29 4.82
N GLU A 52 8.86 1.68 4.17
CA GLU A 52 10.19 1.67 4.77
C GLU A 52 10.32 2.69 5.90
N ALA A 53 9.74 3.90 5.76
CA ALA A 53 9.68 4.88 6.84
C ALA A 53 8.99 4.29 8.07
N LEU A 54 7.78 3.74 7.91
CA LEU A 54 7.04 3.09 8.99
C LEU A 54 7.84 1.95 9.62
N ALA A 55 8.52 1.12 8.83
CA ALA A 55 9.36 0.07 9.36
C ALA A 55 10.51 0.62 10.23
N GLN A 56 11.07 1.79 9.90
CA GLN A 56 12.12 2.47 10.67
C GLN A 56 11.59 3.30 11.85
N LEU A 57 10.29 3.61 11.91
CA LEU A 57 9.68 4.34 13.01
C LEU A 57 9.99 3.63 14.34
N ASP A 58 10.39 4.40 15.34
CA ASP A 58 10.68 3.88 16.66
C ASP A 58 9.42 3.96 17.55
N PRO A 59 8.80 2.85 17.97
CA PRO A 59 7.52 2.87 18.68
C PRO A 59 7.58 3.68 19.98
N GLU A 60 8.67 3.58 20.74
CA GLU A 60 8.84 4.36 21.97
C GLU A 60 8.85 5.87 21.70
N TRP A 61 9.51 6.29 20.61
CA TRP A 61 9.55 7.68 20.21
C TRP A 61 8.20 8.14 19.66
N ALA A 62 7.51 7.28 18.90
CA ALA A 62 6.16 7.54 18.43
C ALA A 62 5.17 7.75 19.59
N GLN A 63 5.28 6.95 20.65
CA GLN A 63 4.45 7.11 21.85
C GLN A 63 4.76 8.40 22.60
N LYS A 64 6.05 8.76 22.75
CA LYS A 64 6.47 10.04 23.35
C LYS A 64 5.91 11.25 22.60
N LEU A 65 5.89 11.19 21.27
CA LEU A 65 5.30 12.21 20.40
C LEU A 65 3.78 12.10 20.24
N ARG A 66 3.13 11.14 20.91
CA ARG A 66 1.69 10.89 20.83
C ARG A 66 1.20 10.68 19.39
N LEU A 67 2.02 10.03 18.55
CA LEU A 67 1.65 9.79 17.15
C LEU A 67 0.40 8.90 17.02
N HIS A 68 -0.01 8.16 18.06
CA HIS A 68 -1.28 7.43 18.06
C HIS A 68 -2.49 8.34 17.77
N LEU A 69 -2.41 9.64 18.03
CA LEU A 69 -3.45 10.61 17.67
C LEU A 69 -3.61 10.79 16.14
N PHE A 70 -2.65 10.35 15.33
CA PHE A 70 -2.81 10.31 13.88
C PHE A 70 -3.74 9.19 13.41
N ALA A 71 -3.99 8.14 14.20
CA ALA A 71 -4.93 7.09 13.82
C ALA A 71 -6.37 7.63 13.64
N PRO A 72 -6.96 8.37 14.59
CA PRO A 72 -8.26 9.00 14.36
C PRO A 72 -8.20 10.07 13.26
N LEU A 73 -7.08 10.77 13.05
CA LEU A 73 -6.93 11.69 11.91
C LEU A 73 -6.99 10.96 10.56
N CYS A 74 -6.35 9.79 10.45
CA CYS A 74 -6.43 8.98 9.24
C CYS A 74 -7.86 8.49 8.99
N PHE A 75 -8.56 8.09 10.05
CA PHE A 75 -9.97 7.74 9.96
C PHE A 75 -10.85 8.94 9.57
N MET A 76 -10.60 10.13 10.13
CA MET A 76 -11.28 11.36 9.75
C MET A 76 -11.05 11.69 8.27
N LEU A 77 -9.83 11.50 7.74
CA LEU A 77 -9.57 11.71 6.31
C LEU A 77 -10.37 10.71 5.45
N TYR A 78 -10.41 9.44 5.83
CA TYR A 78 -11.30 8.47 5.18
C TYR A 78 -12.77 8.91 5.22
N PHE A 79 -13.27 9.22 6.41
CA PHE A 79 -14.69 9.45 6.64
C PHE A 79 -15.19 10.81 6.14
N LEU A 80 -14.40 11.87 6.25
CA LEU A 80 -14.80 13.23 5.90
C LEU A 80 -14.39 13.64 4.48
N TYR A 81 -13.45 12.94 3.85
CA TYR A 81 -13.01 13.23 2.48
C TYR A 81 -13.35 12.10 1.50
N PHE A 82 -12.84 10.88 1.73
CA PHE A 82 -13.04 9.79 0.77
C PHE A 82 -14.49 9.32 0.69
N VAL A 83 -15.17 9.15 1.82
CA VAL A 83 -16.57 8.70 1.84
C VAL A 83 -17.48 9.68 1.05
N PRO A 84 -17.49 11.01 1.33
CA PRO A 84 -18.28 11.95 0.53
C PRO A 84 -17.91 11.94 -0.95
N LYS A 85 -16.62 11.83 -1.30
CA LYS A 85 -16.19 11.75 -2.70
C LYS A 85 -16.70 10.50 -3.41
N ILE A 86 -16.63 9.34 -2.76
CA ILE A 86 -17.15 8.07 -3.27
C ILE A 86 -18.65 8.20 -3.55
N PHE A 87 -19.43 8.72 -2.59
CA PHE A 87 -20.87 8.89 -2.78
C PHE A 87 -21.22 9.95 -3.84
N PHE A 88 -20.49 11.08 -3.86
CA PHE A 88 -20.73 12.14 -4.83
C PHE A 88 -20.46 11.70 -6.28
N HIS A 89 -19.44 10.87 -6.49
CA HIS A 89 -19.05 10.36 -7.81
C HIS A 89 -19.60 8.95 -8.09
N ALA A 90 -20.57 8.45 -7.31
CA ALA A 90 -21.03 7.05 -7.40
C ALA A 90 -21.53 6.65 -8.79
N GLU A 91 -22.18 7.56 -9.51
CA GLU A 91 -22.67 7.34 -10.88
C GLU A 91 -21.59 7.59 -11.94
N ASN A 92 -20.47 8.25 -11.59
CA ASN A 92 -19.34 8.50 -12.46
C ASN A 92 -18.22 7.47 -12.20
N HIS A 93 -18.40 6.25 -12.72
CA HIS A 93 -17.50 5.12 -12.46
C HIS A 93 -16.00 5.42 -12.64
N PRO A 94 -15.53 6.12 -13.71
CA PRO A 94 -14.12 6.48 -13.85
C PRO A 94 -13.57 7.32 -12.69
N GLU A 95 -14.30 8.33 -12.23
CA GLU A 95 -13.88 9.21 -11.12
C GLU A 95 -13.98 8.49 -9.78
N LEU A 96 -15.05 7.74 -9.56
CA LEU A 96 -15.22 6.88 -8.40
C LEU A 96 -14.02 5.94 -8.24
N TYR A 97 -13.66 5.23 -9.31
CA TYR A 97 -12.56 4.26 -9.30
C TYR A 97 -11.22 4.93 -8.96
N TYR A 98 -10.99 6.16 -9.42
CA TYR A 98 -9.80 6.92 -9.04
C TYR A 98 -9.70 7.16 -7.52
N TYR A 99 -10.80 7.54 -6.87
CA TYR A 99 -10.81 7.72 -5.41
C TYR A 99 -10.60 6.40 -4.67
N VAL A 100 -11.18 5.30 -5.15
CA VAL A 100 -10.97 3.96 -4.58
C VAL A 100 -9.51 3.52 -4.72
N LEU A 101 -8.90 3.70 -5.90
CA LEU A 101 -7.49 3.40 -6.15
C LEU A 101 -6.54 4.24 -5.27
N THR A 102 -6.92 5.47 -4.95
CA THR A 102 -6.15 6.34 -4.04
C THR A 102 -6.33 5.94 -2.58
N LEU A 103 -7.56 5.57 -2.19
CA LEU A 103 -7.92 5.21 -0.83
C LEU A 103 -7.22 3.91 -0.38
N THR A 104 -7.15 2.91 -1.25
CA THR A 104 -6.58 1.60 -0.92
C THR A 104 -5.15 1.65 -0.35
N PRO A 105 -4.15 2.27 -1.03
CA PRO A 105 -2.80 2.38 -0.47
C PRO A 105 -2.76 3.23 0.81
N PHE A 106 -3.63 4.23 0.96
CA PHE A 106 -3.76 5.01 2.18
C PHE A 106 -4.23 4.15 3.37
N LEU A 107 -5.24 3.29 3.18
CA LEU A 107 -5.70 2.35 4.20
C LEU A 107 -4.60 1.35 4.58
N ILE A 108 -3.90 0.80 3.58
CA ILE A 108 -2.78 -0.11 3.81
C ILE A 108 -1.72 0.57 4.71
N LEU A 109 -1.27 1.79 4.36
CA LEU A 109 -0.28 2.52 5.15
C LEU A 109 -0.80 2.87 6.55
N THR A 110 -2.10 3.17 6.69
CA THR A 110 -2.74 3.41 7.99
C THR A 110 -2.71 2.16 8.87
N PHE A 111 -3.01 0.98 8.32
CA PHE A 111 -2.92 -0.29 9.05
C PHE A 111 -1.48 -0.61 9.47
N LEU A 112 -0.51 -0.40 8.57
CA LEU A 112 0.91 -0.57 8.91
C LEU A 112 1.37 0.39 10.00
N PHE A 113 0.91 1.64 9.95
CA PHE A 113 1.19 2.64 10.97
C PHE A 113 0.65 2.21 12.32
N CYS A 114 -0.63 1.87 12.42
CA CYS A 114 -1.28 1.36 13.63
C CYS A 114 -0.58 0.12 14.18
N PHE A 115 -0.28 -0.85 13.31
CA PHE A 115 0.47 -2.06 13.68
C PHE A 115 1.86 -1.70 14.24
N ARG A 116 2.57 -0.76 13.62
CA ARG A 116 3.91 -0.37 14.06
C ARG A 116 3.91 0.37 15.40
N ILE A 117 3.03 1.35 15.59
CA ILE A 117 2.97 2.11 16.85
C ILE A 117 2.46 1.26 18.01
N GLY A 118 1.68 0.21 17.71
CA GLY A 118 1.27 -0.84 18.65
C GLY A 118 2.38 -1.82 19.03
N GLY A 119 3.62 -1.63 18.53
CA GLY A 119 4.78 -2.47 18.85
C GLY A 119 5.14 -3.52 17.80
N GLY A 120 4.42 -3.57 16.67
CA GLY A 120 4.69 -4.50 15.57
C GLY A 120 6.13 -4.40 15.05
N ALA A 121 6.78 -5.53 14.79
CA ALA A 121 8.20 -5.55 14.42
C ALA A 121 8.45 -4.95 13.01
N ALA A 122 9.57 -4.26 12.85
CA ALA A 122 9.95 -3.58 11.60
C ALA A 122 9.99 -4.50 10.36
N HIS A 123 10.43 -5.75 10.53
CA HIS A 123 10.45 -6.71 9.43
C HIS A 123 9.04 -7.17 9.05
N LEU A 124 8.11 -7.25 10.01
CA LEU A 124 6.71 -7.58 9.74
C LEU A 124 5.99 -6.41 9.04
N VAL A 125 6.28 -5.15 9.40
CA VAL A 125 5.76 -3.98 8.68
C VAL A 125 6.11 -4.05 7.19
N ARG A 126 7.37 -4.35 6.86
CA ARG A 126 7.81 -4.51 5.46
C ARG A 126 7.06 -5.62 4.75
N ARG A 127 6.96 -6.79 5.39
CA ARG A 127 6.26 -7.95 4.81
C ARG A 127 4.80 -7.65 4.53
N LEU A 128 4.11 -7.11 5.53
CA LEU A 128 2.70 -6.75 5.42
C LEU A 128 2.51 -5.70 4.33
N GLY A 129 3.36 -4.66 4.29
CA GLY A 129 3.28 -3.61 3.28
C GLY A 129 3.51 -4.12 1.86
N TYR A 130 4.57 -4.90 1.63
CA TYR A 130 4.86 -5.45 0.31
C TYR A 130 3.85 -6.52 -0.12
N ALA A 131 3.37 -7.36 0.80
CA ALA A 131 2.34 -8.34 0.50
C ALA A 131 1.01 -7.66 0.14
N MET A 132 0.58 -6.66 0.91
CA MET A 132 -0.63 -5.89 0.60
C MET A 132 -0.49 -5.10 -0.71
N LEU A 133 0.70 -4.58 -1.02
CA LEU A 133 0.97 -3.94 -2.31
C LEU A 133 0.84 -4.92 -3.48
N LEU A 134 1.40 -6.12 -3.34
CA LEU A 134 1.30 -7.17 -4.36
C LEU A 134 -0.16 -7.58 -4.59
N ILE A 135 -0.94 -7.74 -3.52
CA ILE A 135 -2.38 -8.03 -3.61
C ILE A 135 -3.11 -6.88 -4.30
N MET A 136 -2.86 -5.62 -3.94
CA MET A 136 -3.47 -4.46 -4.58
C MET A 136 -3.18 -4.39 -6.09
N LEU A 137 -1.96 -4.74 -6.50
CA LEU A 137 -1.53 -4.71 -7.90
C LEU A 137 -1.90 -5.95 -8.72
N SER A 138 -2.52 -6.94 -8.09
CA SER A 138 -2.75 -8.25 -8.70
C SER A 138 -3.93 -8.28 -9.68
N GLY A 139 -4.90 -7.37 -9.53
CA GLY A 139 -6.22 -7.48 -10.18
C GLY A 139 -7.20 -8.40 -9.45
N LEU A 140 -6.86 -8.85 -8.23
CA LEU A 140 -7.76 -9.65 -7.40
C LEU A 140 -9.03 -8.87 -7.02
N GLU A 141 -8.95 -7.54 -6.90
CA GLU A 141 -10.11 -6.68 -6.67
C GLU A 141 -11.04 -6.64 -7.88
N ASP A 142 -10.52 -6.49 -9.10
CA ASP A 142 -11.30 -6.61 -10.34
C ASP A 142 -12.01 -7.99 -10.41
N LEU A 143 -11.31 -9.07 -10.08
CA LEU A 143 -11.90 -10.41 -10.04
C LEU A 143 -12.97 -10.54 -8.96
N ALA A 144 -12.73 -9.99 -7.78
CA ALA A 144 -13.70 -9.97 -6.69
C ALA A 144 -14.95 -9.18 -7.09
N TYR A 145 -14.78 -8.04 -7.78
CA TYR A 145 -15.88 -7.25 -8.32
C TYR A 145 -16.75 -8.09 -9.26
N LEU A 146 -16.15 -8.88 -10.16
CA LEU A 146 -16.86 -9.73 -11.12
C LEU A 146 -17.52 -10.98 -10.51
N THR A 147 -17.09 -11.41 -9.33
CA THR A 147 -17.51 -12.69 -8.73
C THR A 147 -18.44 -12.52 -7.54
N ILE A 148 -18.34 -11.40 -6.81
CA ILE A 148 -19.12 -11.15 -5.59
C ILE A 148 -20.43 -10.43 -5.89
N ASN A 149 -20.48 -9.61 -6.95
CA ASN A 149 -21.66 -8.81 -7.27
C ASN A 149 -22.59 -9.55 -8.25
N GLU A 150 -23.90 -9.39 -8.05
CA GLU A 150 -24.90 -9.80 -9.04
C GLU A 150 -24.93 -8.78 -10.18
N HIS A 151 -24.36 -9.14 -11.33
CA HIS A 151 -24.32 -8.28 -12.49
C HIS A 151 -25.63 -8.36 -13.29
N THR A 152 -26.29 -7.22 -13.47
CA THR A 152 -27.50 -7.11 -14.30
C THR A 152 -27.18 -6.92 -15.78
N ASP A 153 -26.04 -6.33 -16.08
CA ASP A 153 -25.56 -6.14 -17.44
C ASP A 153 -25.02 -7.48 -18.01
N PRO A 154 -25.56 -7.96 -19.15
CA PRO A 154 -25.12 -9.21 -19.77
C PRO A 154 -23.60 -9.30 -20.03
N GLN A 155 -22.92 -8.17 -20.26
CA GLN A 155 -21.48 -8.17 -20.53
C GLN A 155 -20.63 -8.58 -19.30
N TRP A 156 -21.18 -8.42 -18.09
CA TRP A 156 -20.51 -8.69 -16.81
C TRP A 156 -21.08 -9.92 -16.09
N GLN A 157 -22.13 -10.56 -16.63
CA GLN A 157 -22.73 -11.78 -16.05
C GLN A 157 -21.76 -12.98 -16.03
N THR A 158 -20.75 -12.95 -16.91
CA THR A 158 -19.65 -13.91 -16.91
C THR A 158 -18.33 -13.15 -16.92
N ILE A 159 -17.26 -13.80 -16.45
CA ILE A 159 -15.92 -13.20 -16.48
C ILE A 159 -15.53 -12.97 -17.96
N PRO A 160 -15.30 -11.72 -18.40
CA PRO A 160 -15.03 -11.41 -19.79
C PRO A 160 -13.76 -12.11 -20.31
N GLU A 161 -13.77 -12.46 -21.61
CA GLU A 161 -12.61 -13.08 -22.26
C GLU A 161 -11.41 -12.13 -22.38
N VAL A 162 -11.63 -10.81 -22.37
CA VAL A 162 -10.59 -9.79 -22.46
C VAL A 162 -10.87 -8.66 -21.48
N TRP A 163 -9.85 -8.28 -20.71
CA TRP A 163 -9.92 -7.27 -19.66
C TRP A 163 -9.36 -5.94 -20.18
N THR A 164 -10.22 -5.13 -20.80
CA THR A 164 -9.82 -3.88 -21.47
C THR A 164 -9.63 -2.70 -20.50
N TRP A 165 -10.15 -2.79 -19.28
CA TRP A 165 -10.05 -1.73 -18.27
C TRP A 165 -8.81 -1.86 -17.37
N ALA A 166 -8.22 -3.06 -17.30
CA ALA A 166 -7.08 -3.37 -16.44
C ALA A 166 -5.76 -2.82 -17.02
N SER A 167 -5.64 -1.48 -17.07
CA SER A 167 -4.48 -0.79 -17.65
C SER A 167 -3.15 -1.19 -16.99
N HIS A 168 -3.17 -1.53 -15.69
CA HIS A 168 -2.01 -2.01 -14.97
C HIS A 168 -1.51 -3.38 -15.50
N MET A 169 -2.41 -4.27 -15.94
CA MET A 169 -2.01 -5.52 -16.62
C MET A 169 -1.54 -5.22 -18.05
N THR A 170 -2.25 -4.33 -18.74
CA THR A 170 -1.96 -3.94 -20.13
C THR A 170 -0.53 -3.39 -20.28
N VAL A 171 -0.08 -2.51 -19.38
CA VAL A 171 1.30 -1.97 -19.46
C VAL A 171 2.40 -2.99 -19.17
N ARG A 172 2.06 -4.15 -18.60
CA ARG A 172 3.00 -5.26 -18.36
C ARG A 172 3.03 -6.22 -19.54
N LEU A 173 1.87 -6.52 -20.13
CA LEU A 173 1.73 -7.48 -21.24
C LEU A 173 1.97 -6.83 -22.62
N GLY A 174 1.74 -5.52 -22.75
CA GLY A 174 1.76 -4.80 -24.03
C GLY A 174 0.44 -4.84 -24.79
N HIS A 175 -0.58 -5.54 -24.28
CA HIS A 175 -1.93 -5.63 -24.83
C HIS A 175 -2.95 -5.86 -23.71
N PRO A 176 -4.26 -5.63 -23.95
CA PRO A 176 -5.31 -6.02 -23.00
C PRO A 176 -5.19 -7.50 -22.64
N ALA A 177 -5.27 -7.81 -21.35
CA ALA A 177 -5.10 -9.17 -20.85
C ALA A 177 -6.28 -10.04 -21.30
N SER A 178 -6.02 -11.23 -21.84
CA SER A 178 -7.05 -12.26 -21.91
C SER A 178 -7.42 -12.74 -20.49
N LYS A 179 -8.58 -13.38 -20.36
CA LYS A 179 -9.07 -13.96 -19.09
C LYS A 179 -8.01 -14.83 -18.40
N TYR A 180 -7.33 -15.69 -19.14
CA TYR A 180 -6.32 -16.60 -18.59
C TYR A 180 -5.02 -15.89 -18.24
N GLU A 181 -4.63 -14.84 -18.97
CA GLU A 181 -3.49 -14.00 -18.62
C GLU A 181 -3.77 -13.18 -17.35
N ALA A 182 -4.99 -12.66 -17.21
CA ALA A 182 -5.42 -11.98 -15.99
C ALA A 182 -5.36 -12.94 -14.79
N PHE A 183 -5.88 -14.17 -14.92
CA PHE A 183 -5.76 -15.18 -13.86
C PHE A 183 -4.31 -15.54 -13.53
N ALA A 184 -3.46 -15.71 -14.55
CA ALA A 184 -2.04 -15.99 -14.34
C ALA A 184 -1.34 -14.85 -13.58
N LEU A 185 -1.63 -13.59 -13.94
CA LEU A 185 -1.09 -12.42 -13.24
C LEU A 185 -1.59 -12.35 -11.79
N ILE A 186 -2.89 -12.57 -11.55
CA ILE A 186 -3.48 -12.59 -10.20
C ILE A 186 -2.80 -13.66 -9.34
N ILE A 187 -2.77 -14.91 -9.82
CA ILE A 187 -2.15 -16.04 -9.12
C ILE A 187 -0.69 -15.76 -8.81
N THR A 188 0.06 -15.23 -9.79
CA THR A 188 1.48 -14.89 -9.61
C THR A 188 1.66 -13.88 -8.47
N HIS A 189 0.89 -12.81 -8.43
CA HIS A 189 1.00 -11.81 -7.36
C HIS A 189 0.58 -12.36 -6.00
N VAL A 190 -0.45 -13.20 -5.94
CA VAL A 190 -0.87 -13.86 -4.69
C VAL A 190 0.21 -14.80 -4.18
N VAL A 191 0.82 -15.61 -5.05
CA VAL A 191 1.94 -16.49 -4.68
C VAL A 191 3.14 -15.67 -4.22
N LEU A 192 3.46 -14.56 -4.88
CA LEU A 192 4.51 -13.64 -4.45
C LEU A 192 4.19 -12.99 -3.10
N ALA A 193 2.94 -12.61 -2.84
CA ALA A 193 2.52 -12.06 -1.56
C ALA A 193 2.68 -13.09 -0.43
N LEU A 194 2.25 -14.34 -0.67
CA LEU A 194 2.46 -15.45 0.25
C LEU A 194 3.95 -15.71 0.48
N PHE A 195 4.75 -15.68 -0.58
CA PHE A 195 6.20 -15.83 -0.48
C PHE A 195 6.82 -14.72 0.39
N VAL A 196 6.42 -13.46 0.21
CA VAL A 196 6.88 -12.34 1.05
C VAL A 196 6.50 -12.55 2.52
N LEU A 197 5.28 -13.01 2.79
CA LEU A 197 4.78 -13.26 4.14
C LEU A 197 5.51 -14.44 4.82
N LEU A 198 5.77 -15.52 4.07
CA LEU A 198 6.30 -16.79 4.56
C LEU A 198 7.82 -16.92 4.43
N ALA A 199 8.48 -15.98 3.76
CA ALA A 199 9.93 -15.99 3.57
C ALA A 199 10.67 -16.09 4.92
N PRO A 200 11.98 -16.37 4.94
CA PRO A 200 12.76 -16.33 6.17
C PRO A 200 12.93 -14.90 6.72
N THR A 201 12.73 -14.69 8.03
CA THR A 201 12.84 -13.36 8.67
C THR A 201 14.20 -12.70 8.42
N ARG A 202 15.27 -13.51 8.31
CA ARG A 202 16.64 -13.06 8.03
C ARG A 202 16.78 -12.20 6.76
N TRP A 203 15.95 -12.44 5.74
CA TRP A 203 15.99 -11.68 4.48
C TRP A 203 15.54 -10.23 4.67
N PHE A 204 14.54 -10.01 5.52
CA PHE A 204 14.03 -8.67 5.84
C PHE A 204 14.80 -8.02 7.00
N ALA A 205 15.34 -8.83 7.92
CA ALA A 205 16.18 -8.34 9.00
C ALA A 205 17.48 -7.70 8.49
N ALA A 206 18.03 -8.19 7.37
CA ALA A 206 19.21 -7.60 6.73
C ALA A 206 18.99 -6.14 6.30
N LEU A 207 17.81 -5.81 5.78
CA LEU A 207 17.44 -4.44 5.38
C LEU A 207 17.37 -3.47 6.58
N GLY A 208 17.11 -3.99 7.79
CA GLY A 208 17.10 -3.22 9.04
C GLY A 208 18.47 -2.98 9.68
N ARG A 209 19.54 -3.63 9.21
CA ARG A 209 20.88 -3.55 9.86
C ARG A 209 21.63 -2.25 9.60
N LEU A 210 21.14 -1.39 8.72
CA LEU A 210 21.72 -0.06 8.49
C LEU A 210 21.54 0.90 9.68
N VAL A 211 20.79 0.52 10.71
CA VAL A 211 20.62 1.29 11.95
C VAL A 211 20.95 0.42 13.16
N PRO A 212 21.99 0.74 13.96
CA PRO A 212 22.30 0.00 15.18
C PRO A 212 21.18 0.19 16.21
N ARG A 213 20.30 -0.81 16.37
CA ARG A 213 19.38 -0.89 17.51
C ARG A 213 20.11 -1.59 18.66
N ARG A 214 20.52 -0.83 19.68
CA ARG A 214 20.84 -1.43 20.98
C ARG A 214 19.55 -2.09 21.49
N ARG A 215 19.63 -3.37 21.87
CA ARG A 215 18.55 -4.07 22.58
C ARG A 215 18.07 -3.18 23.73
N SER A 216 16.82 -2.73 23.69
CA SER A 216 16.16 -2.24 24.89
C SER A 216 16.24 -3.38 25.90
N ALA A 217 16.90 -3.15 27.03
CA ALA A 217 16.89 -4.10 28.12
C ALA A 217 15.42 -4.34 28.47
N VAL A 218 14.95 -5.57 28.24
CA VAL A 218 13.71 -6.04 28.85
C VAL A 218 13.97 -5.93 30.34
N SER A 219 13.37 -4.93 30.98
CA SER A 219 13.24 -4.92 32.43
C SER A 219 12.39 -6.14 32.77
N GLY A 220 13.05 -7.20 33.21
CA GLY A 220 12.39 -8.30 33.90
C GLY A 220 11.75 -7.72 35.15
N THR A 221 10.47 -7.41 35.07
CA THR A 221 9.67 -7.20 36.27
C THR A 221 9.15 -8.57 36.67
N THR A 222 9.93 -9.24 37.51
CA THR A 222 9.39 -10.23 38.43
C THR A 222 8.47 -9.51 39.40
N ALA A 223 7.20 -9.89 39.41
CA ALA A 223 6.30 -9.80 40.55
C ALA A 223 5.38 -11.02 40.48
#